data_AF-A0A929IL21-F1
#
_entry.id   AF-A0A929IL21-F1
#
_cell.length_a   1.000
_cell.length_b   1.000
_cell.length_c   1.000
_cell.angle_alpha   90.00
_cell.angle_beta   90.00
_cell.angle_gamma   90.00
#
_symmetry.space_group_name_H-M   'P 1'
#
loop_
_entity.id
_entity.type
_entity.pdbx_description
1 polymer ?
#
loop_
_entity_poly.entity_id
_entity_poly.type
_entity_poly.pdbx_seq_one_letter_code
_entity_poly.pdbx_strand_id
1 'polypeptide(L)' 'MGRTSIWRHLFAVIGDSGNMGSIALHERMGFRMVGTFEAVGFKFGRWVDTVLMQRPLGDGRDAPPDAKATNATAKDIGI' A
#
# COMPACT_ATOMS: atom_id res chain seq x y z
N MET A 1 -10.75 18.42 12.17
CA MET A 1 -9.91 17.70 13.16
C MET A 1 -9.28 16.52 12.44
N GLY A 2 -8.03 16.63 11.99
CA GLY A 2 -7.35 15.57 11.23
C GLY A 2 -7.00 14.40 12.15
N ARG A 3 -7.28 13.17 11.72
CA ARG A 3 -6.87 11.96 12.46
C ARG A 3 -5.35 11.87 12.39
N THR A 4 -4.66 12.12 13.49
CA THR A 4 -3.22 11.91 13.63
C THR A 4 -2.93 10.40 13.59
N SER A 5 -2.07 9.99 12.67
CA SER A 5 -1.72 8.58 12.41
C SER A 5 -0.22 8.50 12.23
N ILE A 6 0.42 7.50 12.86
CA ILE A 6 1.85 7.19 12.61
C ILE A 6 2.11 6.72 11.18
N TRP A 7 1.08 6.14 10.54
CA TRP A 7 1.18 5.65 9.17
C TRP A 7 1.04 6.81 8.19
N ARG A 8 1.99 6.90 7.25
CA ARG A 8 2.05 7.95 6.21
C ARG A 8 1.76 7.44 4.80
N HIS A 9 1.78 6.12 4.60
CA HIS A 9 1.52 5.51 3.30
C HIS A 9 0.78 4.19 3.47
N LEU A 10 -0.12 3.91 2.53
CA LEU A 10 -0.66 2.58 2.30
C LEU A 10 -0.14 2.06 0.97
N PHE A 11 0.14 0.77 0.93
CA PHE A 11 0.44 0.05 -0.29
C PHE A 11 -0.64 -0.98 -0.55
N ALA A 12 -1.06 -1.06 -1.81
CA ALA A 12 -1.82 -2.19 -2.32
C ALA A 12 -0.87 -3.06 -3.14
N VAL A 13 -0.83 -4.35 -2.82
CA VAL A 13 -0.06 -5.38 -3.51
C VAL A 13 -1.06 -6.25 -4.26
N ILE A 14 -1.20 -6.02 -5.56
CA ILE A 14 -2.23 -6.65 -6.39
C ILE A 14 -1.58 -7.73 -7.23
N GLY A 15 -1.95 -8.98 -6.99
CA GLY A 15 -1.50 -10.08 -7.83
C GLY A 15 -2.21 -10.04 -9.18
N ASP A 16 -1.42 -10.24 -10.24
CA ASP A 16 -1.81 -10.19 -11.65
C ASP A 16 -2.04 -8.76 -12.17
N SER A 17 -1.19 -8.33 -13.11
CA SER A 17 -1.31 -7.05 -13.79
C SER A 17 -2.59 -6.94 -14.63
N GLY A 18 -3.20 -8.07 -14.99
CA GLY A 18 -4.52 -8.13 -15.64
C GLY A 18 -5.72 -7.90 -14.71
N ASN A 19 -5.52 -7.75 -13.39
CA ASN A 19 -6.60 -7.52 -12.43
C ASN A 19 -7.12 -6.07 -12.44
N MET A 20 -7.73 -5.70 -13.57
CA MET A 20 -8.24 -4.35 -13.83
C MET A 20 -9.30 -3.91 -12.80
N GLY A 21 -10.11 -4.84 -12.29
CA GLY A 21 -11.13 -4.55 -11.28
C GLY A 21 -10.53 -4.06 -9.97
N SER A 22 -9.51 -4.76 -9.45
CA SER A 22 -8.81 -4.34 -8.22
C SER A 22 -8.04 -3.04 -8.43
N ILE A 23 -7.37 -2.89 -9.57
CA ILE A 23 -6.61 -1.67 -9.89
C ILE A 23 -7.54 -0.46 -9.93
N ALA A 24 -8.64 -0.52 -10.69
CA ALA A 24 -9.60 0.57 -10.78
C ALA A 24 -10.26 0.91 -9.43
N LEU A 25 -10.50 -0.09 -8.58
CA LEU A 25 -10.98 0.13 -7.21
C LEU A 25 -9.99 0.97 -6.40
N HIS A 26 -8.71 0.60 -6.40
CA HIS A 26 -7.67 1.31 -5.65
C HIS A 26 -7.42 2.71 -6.22
N GLU A 27 -7.44 2.90 -7.55
CA GLU A 27 -7.36 4.22 -8.17
C GLU A 27 -8.46 5.15 -7.67
N ARG A 28 -9.72 4.67 -7.63
CA ARG A 28 -10.86 5.43 -7.09
C ARG A 28 -10.72 5.77 -5.61
N MET A 29 -9.96 4.98 -4.85
CA MET A 29 -9.64 5.24 -3.45
C MET A 29 -8.43 6.17 -3.27
N GLY A 30 -7.86 6.70 -4.34
CA GLY A 30 -6.73 7.63 -4.32
C GLY A 30 -5.36 6.96 -4.31
N PHE A 31 -5.27 5.67 -4.65
CA PHE A 31 -3.98 5.03 -4.91
C PHE A 31 -3.49 5.37 -6.32
N ARG A 32 -2.18 5.41 -6.49
CA ARG A 32 -1.51 5.52 -7.80
C ARG A 32 -0.62 4.31 -8.04
N MET A 33 -0.50 3.87 -9.29
CA MET A 33 0.50 2.87 -9.68
C MET A 33 1.92 3.39 -9.36
N VAL A 34 2.76 2.54 -8.76
CA VAL A 34 4.16 2.88 -8.45
C VAL A 34 5.17 1.87 -8.98
N GLY A 35 4.73 0.68 -9.39
CA GLY A 35 5.61 -0.30 -10.00
C GLY A 35 4.93 -1.63 -10.25
N THR A 36 5.64 -2.50 -10.94
CA THR A 36 5.24 -3.89 -11.16
C THR A 36 6.45 -4.77 -10.98
N PHE A 37 6.28 -5.88 -10.27
CA PHE A 37 7.23 -6.97 -10.27
C PHE A 37 6.77 -8.00 -11.29
N GLU A 38 7.58 -8.22 -12.32
CA GLU A 38 7.25 -9.09 -13.44
C GLU A 38 7.49 -10.55 -13.10
N ALA A 39 6.54 -11.43 -13.44
CA ALA A 39 6.66 -12.89 -13.33
C ALA A 39 7.15 -13.40 -11.94
N VAL A 40 6.75 -12.76 -10.85
CA VAL A 40 7.22 -13.11 -9.49
C VAL A 40 6.42 -14.21 -8.81
N GLY A 41 5.23 -14.54 -9.34
CA GLY A 41 4.42 -15.66 -8.86
C GLY A 41 4.12 -16.66 -9.97
N PHE A 42 3.96 -17.94 -9.61
CA PHE A 42 3.46 -18.96 -10.54
C PHE A 42 2.18 -19.59 -9.96
N LYS A 43 1.06 -19.45 -10.67
CA LYS A 43 -0.23 -20.03 -10.27
C LYS A 43 -1.09 -20.38 -11.48
N PHE A 44 -1.87 -21.45 -11.36
CA PHE A 44 -2.75 -21.93 -12.44
C PHE A 44 -2.03 -22.10 -13.79
N GLY A 45 -0.80 -22.61 -13.76
CA GLY A 45 -0.03 -22.91 -14.96
C GLY A 45 0.57 -21.70 -15.69
N ARG A 46 0.57 -20.51 -15.09
CA ARG A 46 1.19 -19.31 -15.68
C ARG A 46 2.00 -18.51 -14.66
N TRP A 47 2.98 -17.77 -15.18
CA TRP A 47 3.62 -16.69 -14.45
C TRP A 47 2.67 -15.52 -14.27
N VAL A 48 2.79 -14.84 -13.14
CA VAL A 48 1.90 -13.76 -12.73
C VAL A 48 2.72 -12.62 -12.14
N ASP A 49 2.43 -11.42 -12.60
CA ASP A 49 3.03 -10.19 -12.09
C ASP A 49 2.44 -9.80 -10.74
N THR A 50 3.08 -8.86 -10.07
CA THR A 50 2.51 -8.16 -8.92
C THR A 50 2.58 -6.66 -9.14
N VAL A 51 1.42 -6.02 -9.12
CA VAL A 51 1.25 -4.57 -9.22
C VAL A 51 1.37 -3.95 -7.83
N LEU A 52 2.20 -2.91 -7.70
CA LEU A 52 2.29 -2.07 -6.52
C LEU A 52 1.59 -0.74 -6.77
N MET A 53 0.66 -0.40 -5.88
CA MET A 53 0.03 0.91 -5.85
C MET A 53 0.22 1.56 -4.47
N GLN A 54 0.31 2.89 -4.43
CA GLN A 54 0.58 3.65 -3.21
C GLN A 54 -0.45 4.75 -3.02
N ARG A 55 -0.86 4.99 -1.77
CA ARG A 55 -1.66 6.15 -1.36
C ARG A 55 -1.03 6.84 -0.14
N PRO A 56 -0.83 8.17 -0.15
CA PRO A 56 -0.42 8.89 1.05
C PRO A 56 -1.54 8.93 2.10
N LEU A 57 -1.16 8.95 3.38
CA LEU A 57 -2.04 9.16 4.53
C LEU A 57 -1.62 10.42 5.29
N GLY A 58 -2.58 11.28 5.62
CA GLY A 58 -2.29 12.58 6.22
C GLY A 58 -1.29 13.37 5.38
N ASP A 59 -0.28 13.93 6.04
CA ASP A 59 0.79 14.71 5.39
C ASP A 59 1.73 13.86 4.51
N GLY A 60 1.57 12.52 4.47
CA GLY A 60 2.37 11.65 3.63
C GLY A 60 3.88 11.87 3.83
N ARG A 61 4.58 12.24 2.76
CA ARG A 61 6.02 12.52 2.77
C ARG A 61 6.37 13.96 3.16
N ASP A 62 5.37 14.83 3.27
CA ASP A 62 5.55 16.27 3.40
C ASP A 62 5.76 16.70 4.87
N ALA A 63 5.59 15.78 5.83
CA ALA A 63 5.98 15.96 7.22
C ALA A 63 6.49 14.65 7.84
N PRO A 64 7.43 14.70 8.80
CA PRO A 64 7.83 13.50 9.54
C PRO A 64 6.65 12.89 10.31
N PRO A 65 6.68 11.57 10.61
CA PRO A 65 5.69 10.96 11.51
C PRO A 65 5.68 11.66 12.88
N ASP A 66 4.51 11.81 13.48
CA ASP A 66 4.38 12.45 14.79
C ASP A 66 5.13 11.64 15.85
N ALA A 67 6.19 12.23 16.43
CA ALA A 67 7.05 11.59 17.44
C ALA A 67 6.30 11.18 18.72
N LYS A 68 5.09 11.70 18.97
CA LYS A 68 4.29 11.37 20.17
C LYS A 68 3.44 10.12 20.03
N ALA A 69 3.34 9.55 18.82
CA ALA A 69 2.55 8.35 18.60
C ALA A 69 3.41 7.06 18.59
N THR A 70 4.68 7.14 19.02
CA THR A 70 5.63 6.03 19.15
C THR A 70 5.44 5.14 20.38
N ASN A 71 4.34 5.29 21.14
CA ASN A 71 4.02 4.38 22.25
C ASN A 71 3.15 3.17 21.83
N ALA A 72 3.01 2.90 20.53
CA ALA A 72 2.55 1.59 20.08
C ALA A 72 3.73 0.61 20.29
N THR A 73 3.71 -0.12 21.39
CA THR A 73 4.70 -1.16 21.67
C THR A 73 4.69 -2.20 20.54
N ALA A 74 5.80 -2.91 20.31
CA ALA A 74 5.91 -3.97 19.29
C ALA A 74 4.77 -5.02 19.33
N LYS A 75 4.06 -5.12 20.47
CA LYS A 75 2.88 -5.96 20.63
C LYS A 75 1.65 -5.50 19.84
N ASP A 76 1.55 -4.21 19.50
CA ASP A 76 0.40 -3.60 18.84
C ASP A 76 0.47 -3.69 17.30
N ILE A 77 1.64 -4.05 16.75
CA ILE A 77 1.89 -4.16 15.31
C ILE A 77 1.84 -5.60 14.78
N GLY A 78 1.63 -6.60 15.65
CA GLY A 78 1.41 -8.00 15.23
C GLY A 78 2.59 -8.64 14.48
N ILE A 79 3.82 -8.17 14.72
CA ILE A 79 5.07 -8.73 14.21
C ILE A 79 5.95 -9.11 15.40
#